data_AF-A0A523THN7-F1
#
_entry.id   AF-A0A523THN7-F1
#
_cell.length_a   1.000
_cell.length_b   1.000
_cell.length_c   1.000
_cell.angle_alpha   90.00
_cell.angle_beta   90.00
_cell.angle_gamma   90.00
#
_symmetry.space_group_name_H-M   'P 1'
#
loop_
_entity.id
_entity.type
_entity.pdbx_description
1 polymer ?
#
loop_
_entity_poly.entity_id
_entity_poly.type
_entity_poly.pdbx_seq_one_letter_code
_entity_poly.pdbx_strand_id
1 'polypeptide(L)'
;MVDAKIEGAIKDIQDYISELETKLAKKDQEVAKAKETASKMKSAKTSAAEKLKKMEDEMAELSSVYEELRGRKDVEIDIQEVMRLYIILTEQVLDGSSHIKLLTLLHGAKQNMTKNELSKASGIQPAATLRAIFDLRNNGLLTYNEENETVKLIRRLFE
;
A
#
# COMPACT_ATOMS: atom_id res chain seq x y z
N MET A 1 -48.46 -43.94 32.79
CA MET A 1 -47.75 -44.12 31.49
C MET A 1 -47.91 -42.93 30.55
N VAL A 2 -49.05 -42.21 30.55
CA VAL A 2 -49.25 -41.01 29.72
C VAL A 2 -48.39 -39.83 30.20
N ASP A 3 -48.29 -39.61 31.51
CA ASP A 3 -47.52 -38.49 32.08
C ASP A 3 -46.02 -38.58 31.81
N ALA A 4 -45.41 -39.76 31.92
CA ALA A 4 -43.98 -39.95 31.64
C ALA A 4 -43.60 -39.68 30.16
N LYS A 5 -44.53 -39.89 29.22
CA LYS A 5 -44.31 -39.53 27.81
C LYS A 5 -44.42 -38.03 27.58
N ILE A 6 -45.31 -37.36 28.30
CA ILE A 6 -45.48 -35.90 28.25
C ILE A 6 -44.26 -35.21 28.87
N GLU A 7 -43.76 -35.69 30.01
CA GLU A 7 -42.54 -35.18 30.64
C GLU A 7 -41.30 -35.33 29.75
N GLY A 8 -41.15 -36.47 29.07
CA GLY A 8 -40.09 -36.67 28.09
C GLY A 8 -40.16 -35.68 26.91
N ALA A 9 -41.36 -35.49 26.35
CA ALA A 9 -41.57 -34.53 25.26
C ALA A 9 -41.32 -33.07 25.69
N ILE A 10 -41.68 -32.69 26.93
CA ILE A 10 -41.38 -31.37 27.48
C ILE A 10 -39.87 -31.15 27.59
N LYS A 11 -39.13 -32.16 28.04
CA LYS A 11 -37.68 -32.10 28.16
C LYS A 11 -37.01 -31.97 26.78
N ASP A 12 -37.44 -32.75 25.79
CA ASP A 12 -36.90 -32.68 24.43
C ASP A 12 -37.16 -31.29 23.80
N ILE A 13 -38.33 -30.70 24.06
CA ILE A 13 -38.65 -29.33 23.64
C ILE A 13 -37.76 -28.31 24.35
N GLN A 14 -37.52 -28.46 25.65
CA GLN A 14 -36.64 -27.57 26.41
C GLN A 14 -35.19 -27.63 25.90
N ASP A 15 -34.67 -28.84 25.67
CA ASP A 15 -33.32 -29.04 25.13
C ASP A 15 -33.19 -28.43 23.72
N TYR A 16 -34.24 -28.58 22.88
CA TYR A 16 -34.28 -27.96 21.56
C TYR A 16 -34.33 -26.43 21.61
N ILE A 17 -35.10 -25.84 22.55
CA ILE A 17 -35.14 -24.40 22.77
C ILE A 17 -33.76 -23.88 23.19
N SER A 18 -33.09 -24.53 24.14
CA SER A 18 -31.74 -24.15 24.58
C SER A 18 -30.71 -24.25 23.46
N GLU A 19 -30.83 -25.24 22.58
CA GLU A 19 -29.97 -25.35 21.39
C GLU A 19 -30.22 -24.19 20.41
N LEU A 20 -31.49 -23.85 20.17
CA LEU A 20 -31.87 -22.73 19.30
C LEU A 20 -31.40 -21.38 19.85
N GLU A 21 -31.53 -21.14 21.16
CA GLU A 21 -31.03 -19.94 21.82
C GLU A 21 -29.52 -19.80 21.66
N THR A 22 -28.79 -20.91 21.82
CA THR A 22 -27.33 -20.94 21.62
C THR A 22 -26.95 -20.64 20.17
N LYS A 23 -27.69 -21.19 19.19
CA LYS A 23 -27.47 -20.91 17.77
C LYS A 23 -27.79 -19.46 17.41
N LEU A 24 -28.86 -18.89 17.97
CA LEU A 24 -29.25 -17.50 17.77
C LEU A 24 -28.17 -16.56 18.29
N ALA A 25 -27.69 -16.77 19.52
CA ALA A 25 -26.62 -15.97 20.11
C ALA A 25 -25.32 -16.00 19.29
N LYS A 26 -24.95 -17.18 18.77
CA LYS A 26 -23.79 -17.31 17.85
C LYS A 26 -24.00 -16.55 16.55
N LYS A 27 -25.21 -16.63 15.96
CA LYS A 27 -25.53 -15.91 14.72
C LYS A 27 -25.55 -14.41 14.91
N ASP A 28 -26.06 -13.92 16.02
CA ASP A 28 -26.02 -12.49 16.36
C ASP A 28 -24.58 -11.98 16.48
N GLN A 29 -23.71 -12.78 17.09
CA GLN A 29 -22.28 -12.46 17.18
C GLN A 29 -21.59 -12.43 15.80
N GLU A 30 -21.90 -13.37 14.91
CA GLU A 30 -21.39 -13.39 13.54
C GLU A 30 -21.87 -12.18 12.74
N VAL A 31 -23.15 -11.82 12.85
CA VAL A 31 -23.74 -10.65 12.18
C VAL A 31 -23.10 -9.36 12.69
N ALA A 32 -22.86 -9.25 14.00
CA ALA A 32 -22.17 -8.09 14.58
C ALA A 32 -20.75 -7.93 14.02
N LYS A 33 -19.97 -9.02 13.97
CA LYS A 33 -18.62 -9.03 13.38
C LYS A 33 -18.65 -8.66 11.89
N ALA A 34 -19.58 -9.24 11.12
CA ALA A 34 -19.72 -8.95 9.70
C ALA A 34 -20.06 -7.48 9.44
N LYS A 35 -20.94 -6.87 10.26
CA LYS A 35 -21.25 -5.44 10.18
C LYS A 35 -20.04 -4.56 10.49
N GLU A 36 -19.24 -4.92 11.48
CA GLU A 36 -18.00 -4.22 11.81
C GLU A 36 -16.97 -4.32 10.67
N THR A 37 -16.79 -5.51 10.08
CA THR A 37 -15.90 -5.68 8.93
C THR A 37 -16.38 -4.87 7.72
N ALA A 38 -17.70 -4.88 7.45
CA ALA A 38 -18.27 -4.10 6.35
C ALA A 38 -18.07 -2.60 6.54
N SER A 39 -18.20 -2.09 7.77
CA SER A 39 -17.96 -0.66 8.06
C SER A 39 -16.49 -0.28 7.85
N LYS A 40 -15.54 -1.13 8.32
CA LYS A 40 -14.10 -0.95 8.09
C LYS A 40 -13.73 -1.02 6.61
N MET A 41 -14.32 -1.95 5.85
CA MET A 41 -14.11 -2.02 4.41
C MET A 41 -14.66 -0.80 3.69
N LYS A 42 -15.82 -0.29 4.11
CA LYS A 42 -16.40 0.93 3.53
C LYS A 42 -15.50 2.15 3.78
N SER A 43 -14.99 2.33 4.99
CA SER A 43 -14.07 3.45 5.28
C SER A 43 -12.75 3.31 4.53
N ALA A 44 -12.18 2.11 4.44
CA ALA A 44 -10.98 1.85 3.64
C ALA A 44 -11.21 2.17 2.15
N LYS A 45 -12.36 1.77 1.59
CA LYS A 45 -12.74 2.09 0.21
C LYS A 45 -12.85 3.60 -0.02
N THR A 46 -13.49 4.32 0.89
CA THR A 46 -13.59 5.79 0.80
C THR A 46 -12.21 6.45 0.85
N SER A 47 -11.35 6.05 1.79
CA SER A 47 -9.99 6.58 1.88
C SER A 47 -9.15 6.27 0.64
N ALA A 48 -9.31 5.07 0.06
CA ALA A 48 -8.64 4.72 -1.19
C ALA A 48 -9.13 5.60 -2.36
N ALA A 49 -10.44 5.85 -2.46
CA ALA A 49 -11.00 6.71 -3.51
C ALA A 49 -10.53 8.17 -3.37
N GLU A 50 -10.46 8.71 -2.15
CA GLU A 50 -9.93 10.05 -1.89
C GLU A 50 -8.45 10.17 -2.27
N LYS A 51 -7.65 9.14 -1.95
CA LYS A 51 -6.25 9.08 -2.35
C LYS A 51 -6.08 9.04 -3.87
N LEU A 52 -6.88 8.21 -4.56
CA LEU A 52 -6.86 8.13 -6.03
C LEU A 52 -7.18 9.48 -6.66
N LYS A 53 -8.21 10.17 -6.16
CA LYS A 53 -8.56 11.50 -6.66
C LYS A 53 -7.44 12.51 -6.46
N LYS A 54 -6.83 12.55 -5.27
CA LYS A 54 -5.67 13.42 -5.02
C LYS A 54 -4.51 13.11 -5.96
N MET A 55 -4.35 11.83 -6.31
CA MET A 55 -3.37 11.35 -7.27
C MET A 55 -3.63 11.86 -8.68
N GLU A 56 -4.88 11.79 -9.14
CA GLU A 56 -5.30 12.33 -10.43
C GLU A 56 -5.04 13.84 -10.51
N ASP A 57 -5.32 14.57 -9.42
CA ASP A 57 -5.08 16.01 -9.32
C ASP A 57 -3.57 16.34 -9.39
N GLU A 58 -2.73 15.62 -8.63
CA GLU A 58 -1.26 15.78 -8.65
C GLU A 58 -0.67 15.41 -10.03
N MET A 59 -1.23 14.42 -10.73
CA MET A 59 -0.81 14.06 -12.09
C MET A 59 -1.18 15.13 -13.12
N ALA A 60 -2.36 15.73 -13.00
CA ALA A 60 -2.76 16.83 -13.85
C ALA A 60 -1.83 18.05 -13.68
N GLU A 61 -1.47 18.36 -12.43
CA GLU A 61 -0.51 19.42 -12.11
C GLU A 61 0.88 19.12 -12.68
N LEU A 62 1.39 17.89 -12.49
CA LEU A 62 2.68 17.48 -13.02
C LEU A 62 2.72 17.51 -14.55
N SER A 63 1.63 17.09 -15.21
CA SER A 63 1.49 17.16 -16.67
C SER A 63 1.52 18.61 -17.15
N SER A 64 0.86 19.53 -16.46
CA SER A 64 0.89 20.96 -16.76
C SER A 64 2.31 21.53 -16.64
N VAL A 65 2.99 21.23 -15.54
CA VAL A 65 4.40 21.63 -15.33
C VAL A 65 5.31 21.04 -16.40
N TYR A 66 5.05 19.81 -16.84
CA TYR A 66 5.79 19.18 -17.92
C TYR A 66 5.58 19.86 -19.27
N GLU A 67 4.35 20.24 -19.63
CA GLU A 67 4.07 21.00 -20.85
C GLU A 67 4.77 22.35 -20.86
N GLU A 68 4.80 23.06 -19.72
CA GLU A 68 5.56 24.30 -19.57
C GLU A 68 7.07 24.10 -19.74
N LEU A 69 7.60 22.98 -19.26
CA LEU A 69 9.03 22.63 -19.40
C LEU A 69 9.38 22.17 -20.82
N ARG A 70 8.47 21.48 -21.53
CA ARG A 70 8.68 20.99 -22.90
C ARG A 70 8.75 22.11 -23.95
N GLY A 71 8.27 23.31 -23.61
CA GLY A 71 8.57 24.54 -24.35
C GLY A 71 10.08 24.87 -24.43
N ARG A 72 10.92 24.19 -23.62
CA ARG A 72 12.38 24.25 -23.66
C ARG A 72 12.92 22.91 -24.21
N LYS A 73 13.06 22.84 -25.54
CA LYS A 73 13.73 21.83 -26.40
C LYS A 73 14.17 20.48 -25.79
N ASP A 74 13.75 19.42 -26.49
CA ASP A 74 14.34 18.07 -26.58
C ASP A 74 14.41 17.23 -25.29
N VAL A 75 13.26 16.83 -24.76
CA VAL A 75 13.19 15.61 -23.93
C VAL A 75 12.06 14.72 -24.42
N GLU A 76 12.40 13.64 -25.14
CA GLU A 76 11.52 12.49 -25.35
C GLU A 76 11.49 11.68 -24.05
N ILE A 77 10.55 12.00 -23.17
CA ILE A 77 10.31 11.18 -21.98
C ILE A 77 9.24 10.16 -22.34
N ASP A 78 9.55 8.87 -22.17
CA ASP A 78 8.56 7.81 -22.28
C ASP A 78 7.59 7.90 -21.10
N ILE A 79 6.42 8.50 -21.33
CA ILE A 79 5.33 8.64 -20.36
C ILE A 79 4.91 7.28 -19.80
N GLN A 80 5.04 6.19 -20.58
CA GLN A 80 4.73 4.84 -20.09
C GLN A 80 5.76 4.37 -19.04
N GLU A 81 7.00 4.84 -19.10
CA GLU A 81 8.05 4.48 -18.15
C GLU A 81 7.91 5.28 -16.84
N VAL A 82 7.53 6.56 -16.93
CA VAL A 82 7.16 7.39 -15.78
C VAL A 82 5.92 6.81 -15.07
N MET A 83 4.89 6.41 -15.83
CA MET A 83 3.72 5.70 -15.33
C MET A 83 4.10 4.39 -14.63
N ARG A 84 5.03 3.63 -15.18
CA ARG A 84 5.51 2.36 -14.58
C ARG A 84 6.21 2.58 -13.26
N LEU A 85 7.07 3.60 -13.17
CA LEU A 85 7.73 3.99 -11.92
C LEU A 85 6.68 4.41 -10.87
N TYR A 86 5.70 5.19 -11.28
CA TYR A 86 4.64 5.69 -10.41
C TYR A 86 3.72 4.57 -9.89
N ILE A 87 3.35 3.61 -10.75
CA ILE A 87 2.57 2.40 -10.39
C ILE A 87 3.36 1.55 -9.40
N ILE A 88 4.67 1.32 -9.61
CA ILE A 88 5.51 0.58 -8.64
C ILE A 88 5.56 1.30 -7.29
N LEU A 89 5.65 2.63 -7.30
CA LEU A 89 5.69 3.46 -6.10
C LEU A 89 4.35 3.54 -5.35
N THR A 90 3.21 3.34 -6.04
CA THR A 90 1.87 3.45 -5.46
C THR A 90 1.21 2.11 -5.13
N GLU A 91 1.48 1.05 -5.90
CA GLU A 91 0.91 -0.28 -5.65
C GLU A 91 1.68 -1.08 -4.59
N GLN A 92 3.00 -0.86 -4.45
CA GLN A 92 3.83 -1.72 -3.59
C GLN A 92 4.33 -1.07 -2.29
N VAL A 93 4.17 0.25 -2.10
CA VAL A 93 4.82 0.97 -1.01
C VAL A 93 3.85 1.87 -0.25
N LEU A 94 3.41 1.40 0.92
CA LEU A 94 2.54 2.12 1.87
C LEU A 94 3.20 3.33 2.59
N ASP A 95 4.30 3.86 2.03
CA ASP A 95 5.07 5.01 2.56
C ASP A 95 5.92 5.69 1.45
N GLY A 96 5.28 6.07 0.34
CA GLY A 96 5.92 6.50 -0.91
C GLY A 96 6.90 7.68 -0.81
N SER A 97 6.93 8.43 0.30
CA SER A 97 7.83 9.60 0.42
C SER A 97 9.31 9.21 0.43
N SER A 98 9.66 8.06 1.02
CA SER A 98 11.05 7.65 1.16
C SER A 98 11.64 7.17 -0.18
N HIS A 99 10.89 6.33 -0.89
CA HIS A 99 11.31 5.73 -2.16
C HIS A 99 11.40 6.78 -3.26
N ILE A 100 10.43 7.70 -3.34
CA ILE A 100 10.46 8.82 -4.29
C ILE A 100 11.70 9.69 -4.04
N LYS A 101 11.98 10.07 -2.79
CA LYS A 101 13.17 10.89 -2.48
C LYS A 101 14.47 10.22 -2.89
N LEU A 102 14.62 8.92 -2.66
CA LEU A 102 15.81 8.18 -3.08
C LEU A 102 15.95 8.13 -4.61
N LEU A 103 14.88 7.81 -5.32
CA LEU A 103 14.89 7.77 -6.78
C LEU A 103 15.16 9.15 -7.37
N THR A 104 14.54 10.22 -6.86
CA THR A 104 14.80 11.60 -7.30
C THR A 104 16.27 11.99 -7.12
N LEU A 105 16.89 11.65 -5.99
CA LEU A 105 18.31 11.91 -5.76
C LEU A 105 19.21 11.14 -6.74
N LEU A 106 18.87 9.88 -7.01
CA LEU A 106 19.66 9.02 -7.90
C LEU A 106 19.48 9.37 -9.40
N HIS A 107 18.29 9.80 -9.79
CA HIS A 107 18.00 10.31 -11.13
C HIS A 107 18.63 11.68 -11.38
N GLY A 108 18.58 12.58 -10.39
CA GLY A 108 19.08 13.95 -10.53
C GLY A 108 20.56 14.12 -10.18
N ALA A 109 20.91 13.97 -8.90
CA ALA A 109 22.20 14.42 -8.37
C ALA A 109 23.37 13.49 -8.71
N LYS A 110 23.21 12.17 -8.47
CA LYS A 110 24.26 11.17 -8.72
C LYS A 110 23.63 9.79 -8.93
N GLN A 111 23.99 9.10 -10.01
CA GLN A 111 23.50 7.73 -10.28
C GLN A 111 23.95 6.71 -9.23
N ASN A 112 25.05 7.00 -8.55
CA ASN A 112 25.65 6.17 -7.52
C ASN A 112 25.82 7.00 -6.25
N MET A 113 25.29 6.52 -5.13
CA MET A 113 25.44 7.12 -3.82
C MET A 113 25.55 6.03 -2.76
N THR A 114 26.28 6.29 -1.68
CA THR A 114 26.26 5.40 -0.52
C THR A 114 24.94 5.51 0.25
N LYS A 115 24.56 4.47 0.99
CA LYS A 115 23.41 4.47 1.90
C LYS A 115 23.41 5.69 2.83
N ASN A 116 24.58 6.05 3.37
CA ASN A 116 24.73 7.19 4.29
C ASN A 116 24.52 8.53 3.59
N GLU A 117 25.06 8.70 2.38
CA GLU A 117 24.81 9.90 1.57
C GLU A 117 23.33 10.04 1.23
N LEU A 118 22.66 8.94 0.87
CA LEU A 118 21.23 8.92 0.57
C LEU A 118 20.39 9.28 1.81
N SER A 119 20.69 8.72 2.97
CA SER A 119 19.99 9.04 4.22
C SER A 119 20.13 10.53 4.57
N LYS A 120 21.34 11.08 4.45
CA LYS A 120 21.61 12.51 4.73
C LYS A 120 20.93 13.43 3.71
N ALA A 121 21.06 13.15 2.42
CA ALA A 121 20.54 14.01 1.36
C ALA A 121 19.01 13.98 1.27
N SER A 122 18.38 12.85 1.62
CA SER A 122 16.92 12.70 1.61
C SER A 122 16.25 13.16 2.90
N GLY A 123 17.01 13.31 3.99
CA GLY A 123 16.49 13.56 5.33
C GLY A 123 15.72 12.37 5.92
N ILE A 124 15.88 11.17 5.34
CA ILE A 124 15.22 9.95 5.79
C ILE A 124 16.06 9.29 6.89
N GLN A 125 15.39 8.77 7.93
CA GLN A 125 16.05 8.01 8.99
C GLN A 125 16.85 6.82 8.40
N PRO A 126 18.03 6.48 8.95
CA PRO A 126 18.90 5.44 8.37
C PRO A 126 18.21 4.07 8.18
N ALA A 127 17.37 3.65 9.13
CA ALA A 127 16.62 2.41 9.05
C ALA A 127 15.57 2.42 7.92
N ALA A 128 14.86 3.54 7.77
CA ALA A 128 13.88 3.73 6.69
C ALA A 128 14.55 3.85 5.31
N THR A 129 15.75 4.45 5.26
CA THR A 129 16.58 4.51 4.05
C THR A 129 16.96 3.11 3.58
N LEU A 130 17.47 2.28 4.50
CA LEU A 130 17.87 0.91 4.20
C LEU A 130 16.70 0.06 3.70
N ARG A 131 15.54 0.17 4.36
CA ARG A 131 14.31 -0.50 3.93
C ARG A 131 13.91 -0.08 2.52
N ALA A 132 13.87 1.22 2.23
CA ALA A 132 13.52 1.72 0.90
C ALA A 132 14.51 1.27 -0.19
N ILE A 133 15.82 1.19 0.13
CA ILE A 133 16.82 0.62 -0.78
C ILE A 133 16.49 -0.84 -1.10
N PHE A 134 16.20 -1.67 -0.09
CA PHE A 134 15.86 -3.08 -0.34
C PHE A 134 14.56 -3.25 -1.14
N ASP A 135 13.54 -2.45 -0.84
CA ASP A 135 12.26 -2.48 -1.57
C ASP A 135 12.46 -2.13 -3.06
N LEU A 136 13.25 -1.09 -3.34
CA LEU A 136 13.58 -0.67 -4.71
C LEU A 136 14.50 -1.68 -5.43
N ARG A 137 15.43 -2.31 -4.70
CA ARG A 137 16.30 -3.39 -5.21
C ARG A 137 15.47 -4.59 -5.65
N ASN A 138 14.55 -5.02 -4.79
CA ASN A 138 13.69 -6.18 -5.04
C ASN A 138 12.77 -5.97 -6.25
N ASN A 139 12.46 -4.71 -6.56
CA ASN A 139 11.70 -4.31 -7.74
C ASN A 139 12.54 -4.00 -8.98
N GLY A 140 13.85 -4.27 -8.94
CA GLY A 140 14.73 -4.11 -10.10
C GLY A 140 14.97 -2.66 -10.51
N LEU A 141 14.75 -1.69 -9.61
CA LEU A 141 14.97 -0.27 -9.88
C LEU A 141 16.41 0.17 -9.55
N LEU A 142 17.04 -0.49 -8.58
CA LEU A 142 18.41 -0.22 -8.17
C LEU A 142 19.19 -1.49 -7.84
N THR A 143 20.51 -1.37 -7.78
CA THR A 143 21.40 -2.36 -7.18
C THR A 143 21.98 -1.80 -5.88
N TYR A 144 22.24 -2.70 -4.93
CA TYR A 144 22.87 -2.37 -3.65
C TYR A 144 24.03 -3.33 -3.41
N ASN A 145 25.22 -2.78 -3.18
CA ASN A 145 26.39 -3.53 -2.78
C ASN A 145 26.53 -3.41 -1.25
N GLU A 146 26.47 -4.55 -0.56
CA GLU A 146 26.50 -4.62 0.90
C GLU A 146 27.90 -4.40 1.49
N GLU A 147 28.97 -4.67 0.72
CA GLU A 147 30.35 -4.51 1.19
C GLU A 147 30.77 -3.05 1.30
N ASN A 148 30.33 -2.22 0.35
CA ASN A 148 30.68 -0.79 0.30
C ASN A 148 29.47 0.13 0.46
N GLU A 149 28.32 -0.42 0.83
CA GLU A 149 27.03 0.25 0.99
C GLU A 149 26.62 1.15 -0.19
N THR A 150 27.06 0.82 -1.40
CA THR A 150 26.80 1.63 -2.59
C THR A 150 25.47 1.24 -3.23
N VAL A 151 24.64 2.25 -3.45
CA VAL A 151 23.36 2.17 -4.16
C VAL A 151 23.55 2.74 -5.55
N LYS A 152 23.20 1.96 -6.57
CA LYS A 152 23.27 2.36 -7.97
C LYS A 152 21.92 2.21 -8.64
N LEU A 153 21.49 3.25 -9.33
CA LEU A 153 20.30 3.20 -10.16
C LEU A 153 20.56 2.34 -11.41
N ILE A 154 19.67 1.38 -11.69
CA ILE A 154 19.83 0.45 -12.82
C ILE A 154 19.67 1.20 -14.16
N ARG A 155 18.68 2.07 -14.27
CA ARG A 155 18.41 2.86 -15.48
C ARG A 155 17.95 4.28 -15.12
N ARG A 156 18.48 5.29 -15.82
CA ARG A 156 18.01 6.67 -15.74
C ARG A 156 16.81 6.87 -16.66
N LEU A 157 15.82 7.63 -16.18
CA LEU A 157 14.59 7.95 -16.92
C LEU A 157 14.75 9.11 -17.92
N PHE A 158 15.87 9.83 -17.87
CA PHE A 158 16.11 11.07 -18.62
C PHE A 158 17.39 11.05 -19.47
N GLU A 159 17.94 9.85 -19.73
CA GLU A 159 19.11 9.62 -20.59
C GLU A 159 18.76 8.71 -21.77
#